data_AF-A0A382J4T4-F1
#
_entry.id   AF-A0A382J4T4-F1
#
_cell.length_a   1.000
_cell.length_b   1.000
_cell.length_c   1.000
_cell.angle_alpha   90.00
_cell.angle_beta   90.00
_cell.angle_gamma   90.00
#
_symmetry.space_group_name_H-M   'P 1'
#
loop_
_entity.id
_entity.type
_entity.pdbx_description
1 polymer ?
#
loop_
_entity_poly.entity_id
_entity_poly.type
_entity_poly.pdbx_seq_one_letter_code
_entity_poly.pdbx_strand_id
1 'polypeptide(L)'
;SSGLPLTFVSSDPTTIKVENGKVTALKDGSATVTAKQAGDSHFSGATDVTKTFTIASKDPQTITFANPGELGKGLSVNLVATSDSNLTVTLAITAGSDKVTLSGTTLTGTALGNVTIQATQAGNNDYLVATPVSRTIAVKKGLNLVFDPIGDMGKNQVVPLRAKVFNKVTNKVMPVPITFTVVSGPGTITGSNGKKVTCGTSEDTVVVKATTTDPSGAFSAFAMTSKNRSFAINNKQGQMIVFKHGESGGLRDLPFSRKPIPIGRMVTSMASPTTATNIDVTIAISGGSPGYNNFIEIKGTGVNQRLQFKKGATPTTVGGKMQPIAIELTATAAGNTNYNAAEPIIKDLN
;
A
#
# COMPACT_ATOMS: atom_id res chain seq x y z
N SER A 1 -64.77 43.02 1.49
CA SER A 1 -63.46 43.27 0.85
C SER A 1 -63.58 44.54 0.03
N SER A 2 -62.68 45.52 0.20
CA SER A 2 -62.71 46.83 -0.48
C SER A 2 -62.26 46.76 -1.95
N GLY A 3 -61.65 45.65 -2.39
CA GLY A 3 -61.12 45.50 -3.76
C GLY A 3 -59.85 46.31 -4.05
N LEU A 4 -59.34 47.08 -3.08
CA LEU A 4 -58.13 47.90 -3.21
C LEU A 4 -56.86 47.04 -3.30
N PRO A 5 -55.82 47.50 -4.04
CA PRO A 5 -54.61 46.72 -4.26
C PRO A 5 -53.83 46.48 -2.97
N LEU A 6 -53.22 45.29 -2.87
CA LEU A 6 -52.26 44.97 -1.82
C LEU A 6 -50.86 45.38 -2.25
N THR A 7 -50.10 45.92 -1.31
CA THR A 7 -48.65 46.12 -1.45
C THR A 7 -47.93 45.26 -0.42
N PHE A 8 -46.76 44.74 -0.79
CA PHE A 8 -45.96 43.89 0.08
C PHE A 8 -44.58 44.51 0.23
N VAL A 9 -44.14 44.69 1.47
CA VAL A 9 -42.86 45.30 1.79
C VAL A 9 -42.05 44.32 2.63
N SER A 10 -40.83 44.01 2.20
CA SER A 10 -39.87 43.24 2.99
C SER A 10 -39.14 44.15 3.97
N SER A 11 -38.97 43.73 5.21
CA SER A 11 -38.11 44.40 6.19
C SER A 11 -36.63 44.34 5.80
N ASP A 12 -36.24 43.34 4.99
CA ASP A 12 -34.90 43.18 4.45
C ASP A 12 -34.96 42.62 3.02
N PRO A 13 -34.96 43.50 1.99
CA PRO A 13 -34.95 43.11 0.59
C PRO A 13 -33.72 42.33 0.13
N THR A 14 -32.63 42.30 0.93
CA THR A 14 -31.41 41.54 0.63
C THR A 14 -31.49 40.08 1.06
N THR A 15 -32.36 39.78 2.05
CA THR A 15 -32.66 38.42 2.51
C THR A 15 -33.90 37.86 1.81
N ILE A 16 -34.97 38.66 1.69
CA ILE A 16 -36.21 38.29 1.00
C ILE A 16 -36.66 39.40 0.07
N LYS A 17 -36.75 39.07 -1.22
CA LYS A 17 -37.30 39.96 -2.25
C LYS A 17 -38.77 39.65 -2.46
N VAL A 18 -39.61 40.68 -2.56
CA VAL A 18 -41.03 40.54 -2.92
C VAL A 18 -41.32 41.33 -4.17
N GLU A 19 -41.75 40.65 -5.23
CA GLU A 19 -42.12 41.26 -6.52
C GLU A 19 -43.41 40.64 -7.04
N ASN A 20 -44.39 41.47 -7.40
CA ASN A 20 -45.70 41.03 -7.93
C ASN A 20 -46.39 39.97 -7.05
N GLY A 21 -46.28 40.10 -5.73
CA GLY A 21 -46.84 39.15 -4.76
C GLY A 21 -46.06 37.84 -4.61
N LYS A 22 -44.93 37.65 -5.32
CA LYS A 22 -44.04 36.49 -5.19
C LYS A 22 -42.91 36.80 -4.21
N VAL A 23 -42.77 35.95 -3.19
CA VAL A 23 -41.67 35.99 -2.22
C VAL A 23 -40.52 35.12 -2.74
N THR A 24 -39.31 35.68 -2.82
CA THR A 24 -38.09 34.99 -3.26
C THR A 24 -37.03 35.11 -2.18
N ALA A 25 -36.52 33.97 -1.71
CA ALA A 25 -35.38 33.90 -0.80
C ALA A 25 -34.08 34.22 -1.56
N LEU A 26 -33.28 35.14 -1.03
CA LEU A 26 -31.99 35.54 -1.61
C LEU A 26 -30.79 35.12 -0.76
N LYS A 27 -30.93 35.16 0.57
CA LYS A 27 -29.87 34.82 1.53
C LYS A 27 -30.49 34.14 2.77
N ASP A 28 -29.69 33.36 3.48
CA ASP A 28 -30.05 32.88 4.82
C ASP A 28 -30.29 34.05 5.80
N GLY A 29 -31.17 33.83 6.77
CA GLY A 29 -31.60 34.86 7.71
C GLY A 29 -33.11 34.94 7.87
N SER A 30 -33.57 35.98 8.55
CA SER A 30 -35.00 36.19 8.81
C SER A 30 -35.42 37.55 8.29
N ALA A 31 -36.51 37.59 7.54
CA ALA A 31 -37.13 38.83 7.09
C ALA A 31 -38.65 38.74 7.24
N THR A 32 -39.25 39.88 7.58
CA THR A 32 -40.70 40.00 7.74
C THR A 32 -41.27 40.69 6.51
N VAL A 33 -42.28 40.07 5.91
CA VAL A 33 -43.06 40.67 4.82
C VAL A 33 -44.33 41.25 5.41
N THR A 34 -44.56 42.54 5.19
CA THR A 34 -45.77 43.26 5.60
C THR A 34 -46.68 43.44 4.40
N ALA A 35 -47.89 42.89 4.47
CA ALA A 35 -48.98 43.16 3.54
C ALA A 35 -49.74 44.41 4.00
N LYS A 36 -49.82 45.41 3.14
CA LYS A 36 -50.51 46.68 3.39
C LYS A 36 -51.63 46.87 2.36
N GLN A 37 -52.77 47.37 2.83
CA GLN A 37 -53.85 47.85 1.97
C GLN A 37 -54.17 49.29 2.36
N ALA A 38 -53.78 50.24 1.50
CA ALA A 38 -54.15 51.63 1.71
C ALA A 38 -55.68 51.79 1.60
N GLY A 39 -56.23 52.72 2.38
CA GLY A 39 -57.62 53.12 2.27
C GLY A 39 -57.86 54.05 1.08
N ASP A 40 -59.12 54.41 0.88
CA ASP A 40 -59.56 55.45 -0.05
C ASP A 40 -60.59 56.37 0.62
N SER A 41 -61.39 57.10 -0.15
CA SER A 41 -62.41 58.00 0.39
C SER A 41 -63.60 57.29 1.05
N HIS A 42 -63.75 55.99 0.86
CA HIS A 42 -64.88 55.18 1.34
C HIS A 42 -64.46 54.13 2.36
N PHE A 43 -63.20 53.70 2.33
CA PHE A 43 -62.64 52.67 3.21
C PHE A 43 -61.39 53.17 3.92
N SER A 44 -61.35 53.03 5.24
CA SER A 44 -60.09 53.18 5.99
C SER A 44 -59.07 52.14 5.54
N GLY A 45 -57.77 52.47 5.68
CA GLY A 45 -56.70 51.49 5.43
C GLY A 45 -56.84 50.28 6.33
N ALA A 46 -56.59 49.09 5.77
CA ALA A 46 -56.62 47.86 6.54
C ALA A 46 -55.43 47.81 7.50
N THR A 47 -55.59 47.14 8.64
CA THR A 47 -54.48 46.84 9.54
C THR A 47 -53.44 46.01 8.80
N ASP A 48 -52.18 46.45 8.87
CA ASP A 48 -51.05 45.72 8.31
C ASP A 48 -50.97 44.29 8.85
N VAL A 49 -50.78 43.33 7.96
CA VAL A 49 -50.55 41.91 8.34
C VAL A 49 -49.11 41.56 8.04
N THR A 50 -48.41 41.04 9.04
CA THR A 50 -46.99 40.65 8.90
C THR A 50 -46.84 39.14 8.88
N LYS A 51 -45.87 38.66 8.09
CA LYS A 51 -45.41 37.28 8.13
C LYS A 51 -43.89 37.24 8.13
N THR A 52 -43.31 36.63 9.15
CA THR A 52 -41.87 36.38 9.23
C THR A 52 -41.53 35.09 8.51
N PHE A 53 -40.49 35.15 7.69
CA PHE A 53 -39.91 34.02 6.98
C PHE A 53 -38.47 33.84 7.46
N THR A 54 -38.10 32.62 7.80
CA THR A 54 -36.74 32.25 8.19
C THR A 54 -36.18 31.32 7.12
N ILE A 55 -35.09 31.73 6.49
CA ILE A 55 -34.34 30.97 5.50
C ILE A 55 -33.18 30.31 6.24
N ALA A 56 -33.16 28.98 6.25
CA ALA A 56 -32.11 28.21 6.92
C ALA A 56 -30.74 28.48 6.27
N SER A 57 -29.71 28.57 7.10
CA SER A 57 -28.33 28.56 6.60
C SER A 57 -27.95 27.16 6.14
N LYS A 58 -26.98 27.06 5.24
CA LYS A 58 -26.41 25.79 4.80
C LYS A 58 -25.52 25.22 5.89
N ASP A 59 -25.46 23.91 5.99
CA ASP A 59 -24.60 23.23 6.95
C ASP A 59 -23.11 23.39 6.54
N PRO A 60 -22.20 23.64 7.51
CA PRO A 60 -20.78 23.58 7.23
C PRO A 60 -20.36 22.13 6.97
N GLN A 61 -19.29 21.94 6.20
CA GLN A 61 -18.68 20.64 5.92
C GLN A 61 -17.17 20.71 6.07
N THR A 62 -16.55 19.57 6.40
CA THR A 62 -15.12 19.46 6.66
C THR A 62 -14.44 18.39 5.81
N ILE A 63 -13.23 18.68 5.34
CA ILE A 63 -12.39 17.72 4.62
C ILE A 63 -11.41 17.06 5.60
N THR A 64 -11.35 15.74 5.58
CA THR A 64 -10.28 14.97 6.20
C THR A 64 -9.30 14.49 5.13
N PHE A 65 -8.10 15.07 5.09
CA PHE A 65 -7.03 14.63 4.19
C PHE A 65 -5.91 13.94 4.97
N ALA A 66 -5.83 12.61 4.86
CA ALA A 66 -4.81 11.80 5.54
C ALA A 66 -3.40 12.21 5.07
N ASN A 67 -2.43 12.23 5.99
CA ASN A 67 -1.03 12.45 5.63
C ASN A 67 -0.52 11.21 4.86
N PRO A 68 -0.15 11.31 3.58
CA PRO A 68 0.34 10.17 2.81
C PRO A 68 1.77 9.76 3.19
N GLY A 69 2.48 10.56 4.00
CA GLY A 69 3.86 10.33 4.38
C GLY A 69 4.86 10.76 3.29
N GLU A 70 6.02 10.12 3.28
CA GLU A 70 7.08 10.39 2.31
C GLU A 70 6.89 9.55 1.04
N LEU A 71 7.29 10.11 -0.12
CA LEU A 71 7.18 9.42 -1.40
C LEU A 71 8.58 9.11 -1.96
N GLY A 72 8.84 7.86 -2.30
CA GLY A 72 10.06 7.49 -3.01
C GLY A 72 9.96 7.82 -4.50
N LYS A 73 11.02 8.39 -5.08
CA LYS A 73 11.13 8.57 -6.53
C LYS A 73 10.96 7.23 -7.26
N GLY A 74 10.08 7.21 -8.26
CA GLY A 74 9.69 6.03 -9.02
C GLY A 74 8.68 5.12 -8.31
N LEU A 75 8.15 5.54 -7.16
CA LEU A 75 7.07 4.85 -6.45
C LEU A 75 5.79 5.68 -6.51
N SER A 76 4.67 5.01 -6.21
CA SER A 76 3.34 5.61 -6.15
C SER A 76 2.72 5.45 -4.77
N VAL A 77 1.86 6.38 -4.38
CA VAL A 77 1.04 6.35 -3.17
C VAL A 77 -0.40 6.73 -3.50
N ASN A 78 -1.37 6.08 -2.85
CA ASN A 78 -2.77 6.48 -2.95
C ASN A 78 -3.08 7.56 -1.91
N LEU A 79 -3.62 8.68 -2.38
CA LEU A 79 -4.08 9.77 -1.52
C LEU A 79 -5.50 9.48 -1.01
N VAL A 80 -5.72 9.72 0.28
CA VAL A 80 -7.02 9.48 0.92
C VAL A 80 -7.54 10.80 1.48
N ALA A 81 -8.56 11.36 0.83
CA ALA A 81 -9.28 12.53 1.29
C ALA A 81 -10.78 12.25 1.29
N THR A 82 -11.44 12.56 2.40
CA THR A 82 -12.88 12.34 2.61
C THR A 82 -13.54 13.61 3.13
N SER A 83 -14.86 13.62 3.16
CA SER A 83 -15.64 14.68 3.77
C SER A 83 -16.83 14.12 4.53
N ASP A 84 -17.25 14.83 5.57
CA ASP A 84 -18.39 14.51 6.42
C ASP A 84 -19.76 14.65 5.71
N SER A 85 -19.84 15.47 4.66
CA SER A 85 -21.05 15.63 3.82
C SER A 85 -21.22 14.54 2.76
N ASN A 86 -20.23 13.67 2.59
CA ASN A 86 -20.12 12.70 1.49
C ASN A 86 -20.05 13.30 0.07
N LEU A 87 -19.92 14.63 -0.07
CA LEU A 87 -19.67 15.24 -1.38
C LEU A 87 -18.27 14.88 -1.90
N THR A 88 -18.07 14.88 -3.22
CA THR A 88 -16.79 14.50 -3.83
C THR A 88 -15.67 15.49 -3.50
N VAL A 89 -14.53 14.98 -3.04
CA VAL A 89 -13.30 15.76 -2.83
C VAL A 89 -12.43 15.74 -4.09
N THR A 90 -11.99 16.92 -4.52
CA THR A 90 -11.07 17.09 -5.66
C THR A 90 -9.65 17.34 -5.16
N LEU A 91 -8.67 16.65 -5.75
CA LEU A 91 -7.25 16.78 -5.43
C LEU A 91 -6.52 17.51 -6.55
N ALA A 92 -5.72 18.52 -6.19
CA ALA A 92 -4.90 19.26 -7.13
C ALA A 92 -3.49 19.48 -6.59
N ILE A 93 -2.48 19.42 -7.47
CA ILE A 93 -1.11 19.81 -7.12
C ILE A 93 -1.03 21.33 -7.19
N THR A 94 -0.75 21.98 -6.07
CA THR A 94 -0.62 23.44 -5.98
C THR A 94 0.83 23.91 -6.00
N ALA A 95 1.79 23.03 -5.72
CA ALA A 95 3.22 23.31 -5.87
C ALA A 95 4.02 22.03 -6.16
N GLY A 96 5.08 22.14 -6.97
CA GLY A 96 5.98 21.03 -7.29
C GLY A 96 5.45 20.03 -8.34
N SER A 97 4.64 20.49 -9.29
CA SER A 97 4.08 19.64 -10.36
C SER A 97 5.13 19.01 -11.28
N ASP A 98 6.36 19.54 -11.33
CA ASP A 98 7.52 18.98 -12.03
C ASP A 98 8.08 17.71 -11.36
N LYS A 99 7.66 17.42 -10.12
CA LYS A 99 8.21 16.34 -9.28
C LYS A 99 7.30 15.14 -9.14
N VAL A 100 6.05 15.24 -9.60
CA VAL A 100 5.03 14.20 -9.47
C VAL A 100 4.08 14.17 -10.67
N THR A 101 3.38 13.06 -10.81
CA THR A 101 2.17 12.96 -11.62
C THR A 101 1.01 12.52 -10.73
N LEU A 102 -0.18 13.12 -10.90
CA LEU A 102 -1.40 12.75 -10.19
C LEU A 102 -2.42 12.20 -11.20
N SER A 103 -2.83 10.94 -11.02
CA SER A 103 -3.86 10.29 -11.84
C SER A 103 -4.96 9.75 -10.92
N GLY A 104 -6.13 10.39 -10.94
CA GLY A 104 -7.16 10.19 -9.92
C GLY A 104 -6.62 10.52 -8.53
N THR A 105 -6.56 9.53 -7.65
CA THR A 105 -5.98 9.65 -6.30
C THR A 105 -4.55 9.10 -6.21
N THR A 106 -4.00 8.56 -7.30
CA THR A 106 -2.66 7.95 -7.29
C THR A 106 -1.61 9.01 -7.64
N LEU A 107 -0.71 9.27 -6.69
CA LEU A 107 0.41 10.19 -6.83
C LEU A 107 1.70 9.41 -7.07
N THR A 108 2.43 9.71 -8.14
CA THR A 108 3.69 9.06 -8.51
C THR A 108 4.83 10.05 -8.47
N GLY A 109 5.94 9.74 -7.80
CA GLY A 109 7.10 10.62 -7.69
C GLY A 109 8.05 10.49 -8.89
N THR A 110 8.31 11.59 -9.60
CA THR A 110 9.15 11.62 -10.80
C THR A 110 10.51 12.29 -10.54
N ALA A 111 10.57 13.30 -9.66
CA ALA A 111 11.81 13.98 -9.27
C ALA A 111 11.82 14.35 -7.78
N LEU A 112 13.01 14.61 -7.23
CA LEU A 112 13.20 14.89 -5.81
C LEU A 112 12.69 16.30 -5.44
N GLY A 113 12.24 16.46 -4.20
CA GLY A 113 11.83 17.74 -3.60
C GLY A 113 10.41 17.72 -3.04
N ASN A 114 9.96 18.87 -2.56
CA ASN A 114 8.64 19.00 -1.92
C ASN A 114 7.54 19.24 -2.94
N VAL A 115 6.37 18.69 -2.66
CA VAL A 115 5.14 18.82 -3.46
C VAL A 115 3.99 19.13 -2.51
N THR A 116 3.16 20.11 -2.85
CA THR A 116 1.94 20.43 -2.10
C THR A 116 0.72 20.01 -2.90
N ILE A 117 -0.13 19.20 -2.25
CA ILE A 117 -1.42 18.76 -2.78
C ILE A 117 -2.51 19.40 -1.94
N GLN A 118 -3.50 19.98 -2.59
CA GLN A 118 -4.68 20.55 -1.94
C GLN A 118 -5.90 19.69 -2.23
N ALA A 119 -6.62 19.34 -1.17
CA ALA A 119 -7.95 18.78 -1.23
C ALA A 119 -8.98 19.91 -1.13
N THR A 120 -9.89 19.98 -2.09
CA THR A 120 -10.97 20.96 -2.17
C THR A 120 -12.30 20.25 -2.32
N GLN A 121 -13.37 20.87 -1.85
CA GLN A 121 -14.71 20.35 -1.97
C GLN A 121 -15.70 21.50 -2.11
N ALA A 122 -16.46 21.49 -3.21
CA ALA A 122 -17.51 22.46 -3.44
C ALA A 122 -18.70 22.20 -2.49
N GLY A 123 -19.43 23.28 -2.17
CA GLY A 123 -20.74 23.18 -1.52
C GLY A 123 -21.84 22.77 -2.50
N ASN A 124 -23.06 22.58 -1.98
CA ASN A 124 -24.27 22.34 -2.77
C ASN A 124 -25.44 23.16 -2.20
N ASN A 125 -26.69 22.73 -2.39
CA ASN A 125 -27.87 23.41 -1.83
C ASN A 125 -27.95 23.32 -0.30
N ASP A 126 -27.41 22.25 0.28
CA ASP A 126 -27.52 21.94 1.71
C ASP A 126 -26.24 22.30 2.47
N TYR A 127 -25.08 22.26 1.81
CA TYR A 127 -23.75 22.46 2.41
C TYR A 127 -23.01 23.67 1.85
N LEU A 128 -22.30 24.38 2.72
CA LEU A 128 -21.34 25.43 2.34
C LEU A 128 -20.10 24.84 1.67
N VAL A 129 -19.28 25.64 0.99
CA VAL A 129 -17.96 25.17 0.51
C VAL A 129 -17.07 24.78 1.71
N ALA A 130 -16.34 23.66 1.61
CA ALA A 130 -15.44 23.25 2.68
C ALA A 130 -14.14 24.06 2.65
N THR A 131 -13.56 24.33 3.82
CA THR A 131 -12.21 24.91 3.89
C THR A 131 -11.18 23.94 3.28
N PRO A 132 -10.39 24.36 2.27
CA PRO A 132 -9.40 23.47 1.64
C PRO A 132 -8.34 22.97 2.62
N VAL A 133 -7.93 21.71 2.46
CA VAL A 133 -6.87 21.10 3.28
C VAL A 133 -5.67 20.77 2.41
N SER A 134 -4.49 21.27 2.77
CA SER A 134 -3.24 21.02 2.01
C SER A 134 -2.30 20.08 2.74
N ARG A 135 -1.62 19.22 1.99
CA ARG A 135 -0.55 18.34 2.46
C ARG A 135 0.70 18.57 1.63
N THR A 136 1.80 18.91 2.30
CA THR A 136 3.12 18.95 1.68
C THR A 136 3.84 17.66 1.96
N ILE A 137 4.35 17.02 0.91
CA ILE A 137 5.08 15.77 0.98
C ILE A 137 6.47 15.96 0.38
N ALA A 138 7.44 15.20 0.87
CA ALA A 138 8.78 15.15 0.30
C ALA A 138 8.91 13.95 -0.64
N VAL A 139 9.31 14.19 -1.89
CA VAL A 139 9.78 13.17 -2.81
C VAL A 139 11.28 12.95 -2.58
N LYS A 140 11.63 11.77 -2.05
CA LYS A 140 12.98 11.37 -1.64
C LYS A 140 13.50 10.22 -2.50
N LYS A 141 14.75 9.79 -2.28
CA LYS A 141 15.29 8.60 -2.95
C LYS A 141 14.49 7.35 -2.53
N GLY A 142 14.15 6.49 -3.48
CA GLY A 142 13.38 5.27 -3.21
C GLY A 142 14.23 4.17 -2.54
N LEU A 143 13.59 3.40 -1.65
CA LEU A 143 14.09 2.15 -1.13
C LEU A 143 13.30 0.97 -1.72
N ASN A 144 13.97 -0.16 -1.91
CA ASN A 144 13.33 -1.44 -2.21
C ASN A 144 13.47 -2.34 -0.98
N LEU A 145 12.40 -2.48 -0.20
CA LEU A 145 12.33 -3.37 0.94
C LEU A 145 11.90 -4.77 0.50
N VAL A 146 12.82 -5.71 0.56
CA VAL A 146 12.54 -7.13 0.37
C VAL A 146 12.28 -7.73 1.75
N PHE A 147 11.06 -8.19 1.98
CA PHE A 147 10.68 -8.97 3.14
C PHE A 147 10.45 -10.41 2.66
N ASP A 148 11.24 -11.35 3.15
CA ASP A 148 11.17 -12.76 2.77
C ASP A 148 9.74 -13.29 3.00
N PRO A 149 9.22 -14.12 2.08
CA PRO A 149 7.89 -14.67 2.23
C PRO A 149 7.86 -15.67 3.40
N ILE A 150 6.69 -15.84 4.00
CA ILE A 150 6.47 -16.68 5.18
C ILE A 150 5.33 -17.64 4.81
N GLY A 151 5.58 -18.94 4.92
CA GLY A 151 4.53 -19.95 4.69
C GLY A 151 3.60 -20.08 5.89
N ASP A 152 2.57 -20.91 5.76
CA ASP A 152 1.66 -21.19 6.88
C ASP A 152 2.38 -21.89 8.04
N MET A 153 2.02 -21.51 9.26
CA MET A 153 2.72 -21.88 10.48
C MET A 153 1.81 -22.58 11.47
N GLY A 154 2.43 -23.27 12.42
CA GLY A 154 1.73 -23.96 13.50
C GLY A 154 1.51 -23.07 14.71
N LYS A 155 0.57 -23.49 15.57
CA LYS A 155 0.38 -22.89 16.89
C LYS A 155 1.68 -22.88 17.69
N ASN A 156 1.94 -21.79 18.41
CA ASN A 156 3.13 -21.56 19.24
C ASN A 156 4.49 -21.60 18.50
N GLN A 157 4.49 -21.70 17.17
CA GLN A 157 5.73 -21.79 16.42
C GLN A 157 6.47 -20.46 16.38
N VAL A 158 7.79 -20.52 16.53
CA VAL A 158 8.67 -19.34 16.45
C VAL A 158 9.32 -19.28 15.07
N VAL A 159 9.06 -18.19 14.35
CA VAL A 159 9.47 -18.00 12.96
C VAL A 159 10.45 -16.84 12.88
N PRO A 160 11.66 -17.00 12.31
CA PRO A 160 12.57 -15.90 12.07
C PRO A 160 12.06 -15.00 10.94
N LEU A 161 12.14 -13.70 11.16
CA LEU A 161 11.81 -12.66 10.20
C LEU A 161 13.08 -12.16 9.52
N ARG A 162 13.07 -12.11 8.19
CA ARG A 162 14.22 -11.68 7.39
C ARG A 162 13.78 -10.66 6.36
N ALA A 163 14.40 -9.50 6.41
CA ALA A 163 14.19 -8.46 5.44
C ALA A 163 15.51 -7.78 5.11
N LYS A 164 15.60 -7.25 3.90
CA LYS A 164 16.78 -6.57 3.38
C LYS A 164 16.36 -5.36 2.57
N VAL A 165 17.10 -4.27 2.74
CA VAL A 165 16.86 -3.02 2.03
C VAL A 165 17.87 -2.86 0.93
N PHE A 166 17.40 -2.45 -0.23
CA PHE A 166 18.23 -2.10 -1.38
C PHE A 166 17.92 -0.66 -1.79
N ASN A 167 18.93 0.02 -2.33
CA ASN A 167 18.71 1.25 -3.04
C ASN A 167 17.86 0.96 -4.29
N LYS A 168 16.74 1.67 -4.47
CA LYS A 168 15.81 1.41 -5.58
C LYS A 168 16.45 1.57 -6.96
N VAL A 169 17.45 2.44 -7.11
CA VAL A 169 18.09 2.74 -8.39
C VAL A 169 19.29 1.85 -8.64
N THR A 170 20.21 1.75 -7.67
CA THR A 170 21.47 1.01 -7.88
C THR A 170 21.37 -0.47 -7.56
N ASN A 171 20.25 -0.91 -6.97
CA ASN A 171 20.04 -2.27 -6.44
C ASN A 171 21.13 -2.75 -5.46
N LYS A 172 21.90 -1.82 -4.89
CA LYS A 172 22.92 -2.12 -3.87
C LYS A 172 22.25 -2.27 -2.52
N VAL A 173 22.73 -3.22 -1.73
CA VAL A 173 22.32 -3.44 -0.34
C VAL A 173 22.58 -2.17 0.47
N MET A 174 21.62 -1.79 1.31
CA MET A 174 21.74 -0.65 2.21
C MET A 174 21.56 -1.09 3.68
N PRO A 175 22.38 -0.57 4.60
CA PRO A 175 22.29 -0.87 6.03
C PRO A 175 21.20 -0.03 6.73
N VAL A 176 20.02 0.11 6.13
CA VAL A 176 18.89 0.84 6.74
C VAL A 176 18.27 -0.03 7.85
N PRO A 177 18.05 0.51 9.07
CA PRO A 177 17.36 -0.21 10.13
C PRO A 177 15.95 -0.67 9.72
N ILE A 178 15.53 -1.82 10.24
CA ILE A 178 14.22 -2.41 9.99
C ILE A 178 13.58 -2.81 11.32
N THR A 179 12.35 -2.38 11.52
CA THR A 179 11.49 -2.81 12.63
C THR A 179 10.39 -3.72 12.12
N PHE A 180 10.10 -4.79 12.85
CA PHE A 180 8.97 -5.67 12.57
C PHE A 180 7.83 -5.43 13.57
N THR A 181 6.60 -5.43 13.10
CA THR A 181 5.40 -5.34 13.93
C THR A 181 4.36 -6.35 13.47
N VAL A 182 3.51 -6.81 14.38
CA VAL A 182 2.28 -7.53 14.03
C VAL A 182 1.19 -6.50 13.81
N VAL A 183 0.59 -6.49 12.62
CA VAL A 183 -0.50 -5.59 12.23
C VAL A 183 -1.83 -6.16 12.69
N SER A 184 -2.01 -7.48 12.56
CA SER A 184 -3.21 -8.19 12.97
C SER A 184 -2.94 -9.68 13.18
N GLY A 185 -3.89 -10.35 13.83
CA GLY A 185 -3.86 -11.79 14.07
C GLY A 185 -3.12 -12.20 15.35
N PRO A 186 -3.18 -13.49 15.71
CA PRO A 186 -2.64 -14.00 16.96
C PRO A 186 -1.13 -14.27 16.80
N GLY A 187 -0.32 -13.22 16.81
CA GLY A 187 1.14 -13.33 16.77
C GLY A 187 1.81 -12.25 17.61
N THR A 188 3.02 -12.53 18.09
CA THR A 188 3.81 -11.59 18.90
C THR A 188 5.23 -11.49 18.37
N ILE A 189 5.75 -10.27 18.20
CA ILE A 189 7.17 -10.07 17.85
C ILE A 189 8.05 -10.43 19.05
N THR A 190 9.03 -11.30 18.84
CA THR A 190 9.91 -11.83 19.89
C THR A 190 11.39 -11.83 19.49
N GLY A 191 12.25 -12.18 20.46
CA GLY A 191 13.70 -12.26 20.31
C GLY A 191 14.41 -10.92 20.53
N SER A 192 15.71 -10.98 20.85
CA SER A 192 16.51 -9.84 21.32
C SER A 192 16.65 -8.65 20.36
N ASN A 193 16.08 -8.72 19.16
CA ASN A 193 16.05 -7.65 18.16
C ASN A 193 14.70 -7.56 17.42
N GLY A 194 13.64 -8.18 17.93
CA GLY A 194 12.34 -8.25 17.25
C GLY A 194 12.38 -8.96 15.88
N LYS A 195 13.37 -9.84 15.65
CA LYS A 195 13.58 -10.56 14.39
C LYS A 195 12.90 -11.92 14.35
N LYS A 196 11.94 -12.16 15.24
CA LYS A 196 11.13 -13.37 15.26
C LYS A 196 9.67 -12.98 15.46
N VAL A 197 8.77 -13.80 14.94
CA VAL A 197 7.36 -13.80 15.32
C VAL A 197 7.06 -15.14 15.97
N THR A 198 6.42 -15.09 17.15
CA THR A 198 5.86 -16.26 17.81
C THR A 198 4.38 -16.33 17.47
N CYS A 199 3.95 -17.41 16.85
CA CYS A 199 2.55 -17.68 16.54
C CYS A 199 1.77 -17.94 17.82
N GLY A 200 0.53 -17.47 17.87
CA GLY A 200 -0.40 -17.70 18.98
C GLY A 200 -1.02 -19.10 18.93
N THR A 201 -2.08 -19.27 19.73
CA THR A 201 -2.78 -20.55 19.90
C THR A 201 -4.04 -20.68 19.05
N SER A 202 -4.55 -19.57 18.51
CA SER A 202 -5.77 -19.53 17.68
C SER A 202 -5.44 -19.71 16.21
N GLU A 203 -6.30 -20.42 15.48
CA GLU A 203 -6.20 -20.57 14.02
C GLU A 203 -6.77 -19.34 13.35
N ASP A 204 -5.90 -18.50 12.80
CA ASP A 204 -6.25 -17.26 12.13
C ASP A 204 -5.06 -16.78 11.27
N THR A 205 -5.25 -15.74 10.48
CA THR A 205 -4.20 -15.11 9.67
C THR A 205 -3.42 -14.10 10.49
N VAL A 206 -2.10 -14.24 10.51
CA VAL A 206 -1.19 -13.23 11.05
C VAL A 206 -0.68 -12.35 9.92
N VAL A 207 -0.70 -11.03 10.14
CA VAL A 207 -0.08 -10.06 9.24
C VAL A 207 1.10 -9.41 9.95
N VAL A 208 2.30 -9.65 9.44
CA VAL A 208 3.54 -9.03 9.94
C VAL A 208 3.97 -7.94 8.96
N LYS A 209 4.41 -6.80 9.49
CA LYS A 209 4.91 -5.67 8.71
C LYS A 209 6.37 -5.42 9.02
N ALA A 210 7.19 -5.42 7.98
CA ALA A 210 8.55 -4.89 8.03
C ALA A 210 8.51 -3.40 7.65
N THR A 211 9.12 -2.53 8.45
CA THR A 211 9.18 -1.08 8.21
C THR A 211 10.61 -0.60 8.34
N THR A 212 11.11 0.12 7.33
CA THR A 212 12.42 0.77 7.42
C THR A 212 12.34 1.97 8.35
N THR A 213 13.33 2.15 9.22
CA THR A 213 13.38 3.27 10.17
C THR A 213 14.71 3.99 10.08
N ASP A 214 14.72 5.27 10.46
CA ASP A 214 15.93 6.09 10.47
C ASP A 214 16.00 6.94 11.76
N PRO A 215 16.11 6.30 12.93
CA PRO A 215 16.12 7.04 14.21
C PRO A 215 17.32 7.98 14.35
N SER A 216 18.42 7.75 13.61
CA SER A 216 19.62 8.60 13.63
C SER A 216 19.66 9.67 12.53
N GLY A 217 18.71 9.67 11.59
CA GLY A 217 18.69 10.60 10.46
C GLY A 217 19.73 10.32 9.36
N ALA A 218 20.49 9.22 9.46
CA ALA A 218 21.56 8.86 8.53
C ALA A 218 21.03 8.53 7.11
N PHE A 219 19.74 8.20 7.00
CA PHE A 219 19.05 7.87 5.76
C PHE A 219 17.96 8.88 5.40
N SER A 220 18.03 10.11 5.95
CA SER A 220 17.01 11.17 5.77
C SER A 220 16.74 11.57 4.32
N ALA A 221 17.68 11.30 3.40
CA ALA A 221 17.52 11.50 1.96
C ALA A 221 16.69 10.42 1.25
N PHE A 222 16.28 9.36 1.95
CA PHE A 222 15.50 8.24 1.44
C PHE A 222 14.08 8.27 2.02
N ALA A 223 13.10 7.88 1.20
CA ALA A 223 11.74 7.66 1.66
C ALA A 223 11.68 6.31 2.39
N MET A 224 11.34 6.35 3.68
CA MET A 224 11.08 5.13 4.43
C MET A 224 9.87 4.39 3.84
N THR A 225 9.91 3.07 3.87
CA THR A 225 8.90 2.20 3.26
C THR A 225 8.58 1.02 4.17
N SER A 226 7.52 0.30 3.84
CA SER A 226 7.10 -0.88 4.57
C SER A 226 6.51 -1.94 3.66
N LYS A 227 6.55 -3.19 4.09
CA LYS A 227 6.00 -4.33 3.36
C LYS A 227 5.36 -5.31 4.34
N ASN A 228 4.15 -5.75 4.00
CA ASN A 228 3.42 -6.76 4.78
C ASN A 228 3.69 -8.17 4.25
N ARG A 229 3.63 -9.15 5.14
CA ARG A 229 3.53 -10.58 4.85
C ARG A 229 2.41 -11.16 5.69
N SER A 230 1.58 -11.98 5.07
CA SER A 230 0.47 -12.66 5.71
C SER A 230 0.69 -14.16 5.60
N PHE A 231 0.34 -14.90 6.65
CA PHE A 231 0.37 -16.36 6.69
C PHE A 231 -0.70 -16.87 7.67
N ALA A 232 -1.21 -18.07 7.43
CA ALA A 232 -2.19 -18.68 8.32
C ALA A 232 -1.51 -19.43 9.48
N ILE A 233 -2.16 -19.43 10.65
CA ILE A 233 -1.87 -20.35 11.73
C ILE A 233 -2.86 -21.51 11.67
N ASN A 234 -2.34 -22.75 11.69
CA ASN A 234 -3.17 -23.95 11.72
C ASN A 234 -2.55 -25.03 12.64
N ASN A 235 -3.12 -26.25 12.60
CA ASN A 235 -2.67 -27.36 13.45
C ASN A 235 -1.38 -28.04 12.98
N LYS A 236 -0.91 -27.79 11.77
CA LYS A 236 0.35 -28.33 11.25
C LYS A 236 1.48 -27.35 11.54
N GLN A 237 2.66 -27.88 11.83
CA GLN A 237 3.85 -27.03 11.97
C GLN A 237 4.25 -26.48 10.59
N GLY A 238 4.67 -25.23 10.53
CA GLY A 238 5.19 -24.63 9.32
C GLY A 238 6.59 -25.10 8.98
N GLN A 239 6.95 -24.93 7.71
CA GLN A 239 8.27 -25.25 7.18
C GLN A 239 8.94 -24.02 6.58
N MET A 240 10.26 -24.01 6.64
CA MET A 240 11.13 -23.05 5.99
C MET A 240 12.12 -23.80 5.12
N ILE A 241 12.38 -23.28 3.93
CA ILE A 241 13.47 -23.78 3.08
C ILE A 241 14.73 -22.98 3.40
N VAL A 242 15.83 -23.69 3.65
CA VAL A 242 17.12 -23.07 3.95
C VAL A 242 18.16 -23.60 2.98
N PHE A 243 18.74 -22.69 2.22
CA PHE A 243 19.95 -22.97 1.45
C PHE A 243 21.17 -22.74 2.33
N LYS A 244 22.12 -23.68 2.32
CA LYS A 244 23.46 -23.43 2.89
C LYS A 244 24.14 -22.38 2.01
N HIS A 245 24.56 -21.25 2.59
CA HIS A 245 25.14 -20.14 1.82
C HIS A 245 26.57 -19.87 2.28
N GLY A 246 27.55 -20.04 1.38
CA GLY A 246 28.95 -19.68 1.62
C GLY A 246 29.79 -20.66 2.45
N GLU A 247 29.17 -21.52 3.26
CA GLU A 247 29.84 -22.65 3.92
C GLU A 247 30.27 -23.71 2.89
N SER A 248 31.27 -24.55 3.22
CA SER A 248 31.68 -25.66 2.35
C SER A 248 30.47 -26.54 2.00
N GLY A 249 30.09 -26.57 0.72
CA GLY A 249 28.91 -27.31 0.23
C GLY A 249 27.61 -26.50 0.11
N GLY A 250 27.64 -25.16 0.19
CA GLY A 250 26.48 -24.29 -0.09
C GLY A 250 26.27 -23.94 -1.56
N LEU A 251 25.05 -23.47 -1.90
CA LEU A 251 24.72 -23.00 -3.25
C LEU A 251 25.35 -21.62 -3.49
N ARG A 252 26.28 -21.55 -4.43
CA ARG A 252 27.05 -20.38 -4.89
C ARG A 252 27.05 -20.37 -6.41
N ASP A 253 27.49 -19.29 -7.05
CA ASP A 253 27.82 -19.32 -8.49
C ASP A 253 28.66 -20.55 -8.78
N LEU A 254 28.17 -21.40 -9.69
CA LEU A 254 28.70 -22.74 -9.84
C LEU A 254 29.71 -22.74 -10.99
N PRO A 255 30.93 -23.30 -10.77
CA PRO A 255 31.86 -23.48 -11.87
C PRO A 255 31.21 -24.39 -12.90
N PHE A 256 31.17 -23.89 -14.13
CA PHE A 256 30.52 -24.57 -15.23
C PHE A 256 31.22 -25.91 -15.52
N SER A 257 30.57 -27.03 -15.20
CA SER A 257 31.17 -28.37 -15.21
C SER A 257 30.30 -29.38 -15.94
N ARG A 258 30.90 -30.25 -16.75
CA ARG A 258 30.20 -31.39 -17.35
C ARG A 258 29.78 -32.44 -16.32
N LYS A 259 30.38 -32.43 -15.12
CA LYS A 259 29.99 -33.34 -14.04
C LYS A 259 28.72 -32.82 -13.36
N PRO A 260 27.71 -33.67 -13.15
CA PRO A 260 26.50 -33.29 -12.42
C PRO A 260 26.81 -32.71 -11.04
N ILE A 261 26.25 -31.54 -10.75
CA ILE A 261 26.48 -30.80 -9.50
C ILE A 261 25.40 -31.18 -8.50
N PRO A 262 25.74 -31.79 -7.34
CA PRO A 262 24.75 -32.18 -6.34
C PRO A 262 24.18 -30.94 -5.64
N ILE A 263 22.96 -30.56 -6.00
CA ILE A 263 22.25 -29.41 -5.42
C ILE A 263 21.27 -29.82 -4.32
N GLY A 264 20.81 -31.08 -4.32
CA GLY A 264 19.85 -31.58 -3.32
C GLY A 264 20.36 -31.55 -1.88
N ARG A 265 21.69 -31.64 -1.66
CA ARG A 265 22.30 -31.56 -0.32
C ARG A 265 22.59 -30.14 0.14
N MET A 266 22.39 -29.16 -0.75
CA MET A 266 22.65 -27.74 -0.48
C MET A 266 21.42 -27.02 0.09
N VAL A 267 20.28 -27.72 0.14
CA VAL A 267 19.00 -27.20 0.60
C VAL A 267 18.36 -28.14 1.61
N THR A 268 17.68 -27.60 2.62
CA THR A 268 17.01 -28.39 3.65
C THR A 268 15.72 -27.70 4.09
N SER A 269 14.70 -28.49 4.42
CA SER A 269 13.45 -28.04 5.03
C SER A 269 13.57 -28.07 6.56
N MET A 270 13.12 -27.01 7.22
CA MET A 270 13.28 -26.80 8.66
C MET A 270 12.01 -26.25 9.30
N ALA A 271 11.61 -26.76 10.46
CA ALA A 271 10.49 -26.20 11.25
C ALA A 271 10.94 -25.04 12.15
N SER A 272 12.23 -24.97 12.44
CA SER A 272 12.88 -23.94 13.26
C SER A 272 14.35 -23.87 12.86
N PRO A 273 15.10 -22.78 13.12
CA PRO A 273 16.54 -22.72 12.84
C PRO A 273 17.39 -23.88 13.38
N THR A 274 16.87 -24.64 14.35
CA THR A 274 17.56 -25.78 14.98
C THR A 274 16.90 -27.13 14.71
N THR A 275 15.81 -27.19 13.94
CA THR A 275 14.99 -28.41 13.80
C THR A 275 14.66 -28.67 12.33
N ALA A 276 15.27 -29.70 11.74
CA ALA A 276 14.93 -30.17 10.39
C ALA A 276 13.55 -30.86 10.38
N THR A 277 12.79 -30.75 9.29
CA THR A 277 11.54 -31.50 9.12
C THR A 277 11.73 -32.83 8.41
N ASN A 278 12.91 -33.05 7.82
CA ASN A 278 13.25 -34.22 7.00
C ASN A 278 12.31 -34.43 5.81
N ILE A 279 11.68 -33.37 5.32
CA ILE A 279 10.87 -33.40 4.10
C ILE A 279 11.78 -33.05 2.92
N ASP A 280 11.76 -33.88 1.88
CA ASP A 280 12.56 -33.63 0.69
C ASP A 280 12.17 -32.29 0.04
N VAL A 281 13.17 -31.46 -0.22
CA VAL A 281 13.01 -30.24 -0.99
C VAL A 281 13.16 -30.59 -2.46
N THR A 282 12.21 -30.21 -3.30
CA THR A 282 12.30 -30.30 -4.76
C THR A 282 12.88 -29.00 -5.30
N ILE A 283 13.84 -29.08 -6.22
CA ILE A 283 14.42 -27.93 -6.90
C ILE A 283 14.04 -28.03 -8.38
N ALA A 284 13.44 -26.98 -8.91
CA ALA A 284 13.10 -26.85 -10.32
C ALA A 284 13.80 -25.63 -10.91
N ILE A 285 14.12 -25.67 -12.20
CA ILE A 285 14.55 -24.48 -12.94
C ILE A 285 13.28 -23.77 -13.40
N SER A 286 13.04 -22.58 -12.87
CA SER A 286 11.82 -21.80 -13.09
C SER A 286 11.99 -20.66 -14.08
N GLY A 287 13.23 -20.29 -14.40
CA GLY A 287 13.56 -19.23 -15.35
C GLY A 287 15.04 -19.23 -15.72
N GLY A 288 15.44 -18.35 -16.64
CA GLY A 288 16.84 -18.19 -17.03
C GLY A 288 17.05 -17.53 -18.39
N SER A 289 18.32 -17.47 -18.77
CA SER A 289 18.79 -16.90 -20.04
C SER A 289 18.18 -17.62 -21.25
N PRO A 290 17.88 -16.93 -22.37
CA PRO A 290 17.24 -17.56 -23.54
C PRO A 290 17.91 -18.88 -23.95
N GLY A 291 17.10 -19.94 -24.05
CA GLY A 291 17.58 -21.28 -24.41
C GLY A 291 18.26 -22.08 -23.29
N TYR A 292 18.27 -21.61 -22.03
CA TYR A 292 18.82 -22.37 -20.90
C TYR A 292 18.27 -23.80 -20.84
N ASN A 293 16.95 -23.93 -21.02
CA ASN A 293 16.21 -25.18 -20.97
C ASN A 293 16.60 -26.19 -22.07
N ASN A 294 17.33 -25.78 -23.09
CA ASN A 294 17.82 -26.69 -24.14
C ASN A 294 19.01 -27.53 -23.68
N PHE A 295 19.78 -27.03 -22.71
CA PHE A 295 21.08 -27.62 -22.39
C PHE A 295 21.19 -28.12 -20.95
N ILE A 296 20.43 -27.56 -20.00
CA ILE A 296 20.51 -27.96 -18.59
C ILE A 296 19.19 -28.53 -18.07
N GLU A 297 19.29 -29.40 -17.07
CA GLU A 297 18.18 -30.01 -16.38
C GLU A 297 18.54 -30.29 -14.92
N ILE A 298 17.51 -30.49 -14.09
CA ILE A 298 17.66 -31.08 -12.76
C ILE A 298 17.18 -32.53 -12.83
N LYS A 299 18.01 -33.46 -12.36
CA LYS A 299 17.69 -34.88 -12.27
C LYS A 299 17.83 -35.41 -10.85
N GLY A 300 17.03 -36.44 -10.54
CA GLY A 300 16.97 -37.06 -9.21
C GLY A 300 15.90 -36.42 -8.33
N THR A 301 15.80 -36.90 -7.10
CA THR A 301 14.82 -36.46 -6.10
C THR A 301 15.51 -36.21 -4.76
N GLY A 302 14.92 -35.35 -3.92
CA GLY A 302 15.42 -35.04 -2.58
C GLY A 302 16.90 -34.67 -2.57
N VAL A 303 17.65 -35.28 -1.64
CA VAL A 303 19.11 -35.07 -1.49
C VAL A 303 19.94 -35.48 -2.72
N ASN A 304 19.40 -36.31 -3.61
CA ASN A 304 20.08 -36.82 -4.79
C ASN A 304 19.85 -35.95 -6.03
N GLN A 305 19.19 -34.81 -5.91
CA GLN A 305 19.02 -33.87 -7.02
C GLN A 305 20.36 -33.30 -7.50
N ARG A 306 20.55 -33.31 -8.81
CA ARG A 306 21.76 -32.81 -9.48
C ARG A 306 21.38 -31.85 -10.61
N LEU A 307 22.05 -30.70 -10.65
CA LEU A 307 22.05 -29.81 -11.80
C LEU A 307 23.08 -30.35 -12.81
N GLN A 308 22.65 -30.59 -14.04
CA GLN A 308 23.51 -31.20 -15.07
C GLN A 308 23.15 -30.75 -16.48
N PHE A 309 24.05 -31.02 -17.43
CA PHE A 309 23.69 -30.94 -18.85
C PHE A 309 22.74 -32.07 -19.23
N LYS A 310 21.78 -31.74 -20.09
CA LYS A 310 21.03 -32.72 -20.85
C LYS A 310 21.99 -33.54 -21.70
N LYS A 311 21.68 -34.83 -21.86
CA LYS A 311 22.47 -35.71 -22.72
C LYS A 311 22.50 -35.15 -24.14
N GLY A 312 23.69 -34.98 -24.71
CA GLY A 312 23.87 -34.45 -26.07
C GLY A 312 23.76 -32.92 -26.19
N ALA A 313 23.63 -32.20 -25.08
CA ALA A 313 23.65 -30.73 -25.10
C ALA A 313 24.97 -30.18 -25.66
N THR A 314 24.87 -29.31 -26.67
CA THR A 314 25.98 -28.54 -27.25
C THR A 314 25.80 -27.05 -26.98
N PRO A 315 26.06 -26.60 -25.75
CA PRO A 315 25.84 -25.21 -25.38
C PRO A 315 26.76 -24.27 -26.16
N THR A 316 26.23 -23.09 -26.51
CA THR A 316 26.88 -22.12 -27.40
C THR A 316 28.23 -21.66 -26.82
N THR A 317 29.24 -21.63 -27.68
CA THR A 317 30.57 -21.09 -27.37
C THR A 317 30.83 -19.82 -28.18
N VAL A 318 31.50 -18.84 -27.60
CA VAL A 318 32.03 -17.66 -28.30
C VAL A 318 33.53 -17.64 -28.08
N GLY A 319 34.32 -17.64 -29.16
CA GLY A 319 35.79 -17.75 -29.09
C GLY A 319 36.27 -19.02 -28.39
N GLY A 320 35.55 -20.14 -28.53
CA GLY A 320 35.86 -21.42 -27.87
C GLY A 320 35.55 -21.45 -26.37
N LYS A 321 35.04 -20.36 -25.79
CA LYS A 321 34.60 -20.29 -24.40
C LYS A 321 33.08 -20.37 -24.30
N MET A 322 32.63 -21.24 -23.43
CA MET A 322 31.23 -21.31 -23.05
C MET A 322 30.76 -20.00 -22.42
N GLN A 323 29.58 -19.56 -22.82
CA GLN A 323 28.98 -18.36 -22.25
C GLN A 323 28.35 -18.67 -20.87
N PRO A 324 28.40 -17.71 -19.93
CA PRO A 324 27.66 -17.83 -18.66
C PRO A 324 26.17 -18.08 -18.91
N ILE A 325 25.54 -18.88 -18.05
CA ILE A 325 24.11 -19.17 -18.12
C ILE A 325 23.49 -18.77 -16.79
N ALA A 326 22.77 -17.66 -16.77
CA ALA A 326 21.94 -17.29 -15.63
C ALA A 326 20.66 -18.13 -15.62
N ILE A 327 20.34 -18.75 -14.48
CA ILE A 327 19.09 -19.47 -14.22
C ILE A 327 18.46 -19.08 -12.89
N GLU A 328 17.15 -19.26 -12.81
CA GLU A 328 16.39 -19.13 -11.57
C GLU A 328 16.00 -20.54 -11.10
N LEU A 329 16.34 -20.84 -9.85
CA LEU A 329 15.96 -22.08 -9.18
C LEU A 329 14.83 -21.81 -8.21
N THR A 330 13.72 -22.54 -8.33
CA THR A 330 12.66 -22.57 -7.33
C THR A 330 12.80 -23.83 -6.49
N ALA A 331 13.01 -23.66 -5.19
CA ALA A 331 12.93 -24.73 -4.22
C ALA A 331 11.54 -24.78 -3.57
N THR A 332 10.96 -25.97 -3.49
CA THR A 332 9.66 -26.23 -2.86
C THR A 332 9.77 -27.41 -1.89
N ALA A 333 9.04 -27.37 -0.78
CA ALA A 333 8.88 -28.52 0.11
C ALA A 333 7.38 -28.74 0.31
N ALA A 334 6.91 -29.92 -0.10
CA ALA A 334 5.50 -30.26 0.04
C ALA A 334 5.12 -30.37 1.53
N GLY A 335 3.85 -30.12 1.83
CA GLY A 335 3.30 -30.43 3.15
C GLY A 335 3.11 -31.93 3.33
N ASN A 336 2.88 -32.35 4.56
CA ASN A 336 2.44 -33.71 4.90
C ASN A 336 1.36 -33.65 6.00
N THR A 337 1.17 -34.75 6.73
CA THR A 337 0.21 -34.81 7.85
C THR A 337 0.60 -33.91 9.02
N ASN A 338 1.89 -33.70 9.25
CA ASN A 338 2.43 -32.95 10.39
C ASN A 338 2.84 -31.51 10.05
N TYR A 339 3.15 -31.26 8.78
CA TYR A 339 3.74 -30.01 8.32
C TYR A 339 2.97 -29.36 7.17
N ASN A 340 2.84 -28.03 7.21
CA ASN A 340 2.38 -27.23 6.08
C ASN A 340 3.40 -27.27 4.94
N ALA A 341 2.97 -27.03 3.71
CA ALA A 341 3.92 -26.81 2.63
C ALA A 341 4.80 -25.59 2.96
N ALA A 342 6.09 -25.67 2.62
CA ALA A 342 6.94 -24.51 2.75
C ALA A 342 6.62 -23.51 1.64
N GLU A 343 6.70 -22.24 1.98
CA GLU A 343 6.65 -21.18 0.97
C GLU A 343 7.84 -21.33 0.00
N PRO A 344 7.60 -21.32 -1.32
CA PRO A 344 8.67 -21.49 -2.30
C PRO A 344 9.74 -20.42 -2.19
N ILE A 345 11.00 -20.81 -2.35
CA ILE A 345 12.13 -19.87 -2.42
C ILE A 345 12.71 -19.89 -3.82
N ILE A 346 12.83 -18.70 -4.42
CA ILE A 346 13.50 -18.49 -5.71
C ILE A 346 14.92 -18.01 -5.45
N LYS A 347 15.88 -18.59 -6.18
CA LYS A 347 17.29 -18.24 -6.10
C LYS A 347 17.92 -18.16 -7.48
N ASP A 348 18.47 -17.00 -7.79
CA ASP A 348 19.26 -16.80 -8.99
C ASP A 348 20.61 -17.49 -8.87
N LEU A 349 21.06 -18.07 -9.99
CA LEU A 349 22.34 -18.74 -10.13
C LEU A 349 22.97 -18.35 -11.47
N ASN A 350 24.24 -17.92 -11.44
CA ASN A 350 25.02 -17.53 -12.62
C ASN A 350 26.22 -18.45 -12.86
#